data_AF-A0A0E3C2G9-F1
#
_entry.id   AF-A0A0E3C2G9-F1
#
_cell.length_a   1.000
_cell.length_b   1.000
_cell.length_c   1.000
_cell.angle_alpha   90.00
_cell.angle_beta   90.00
_cell.angle_gamma   90.00
#
_symmetry.space_group_name_H-M   'P 1'
#
loop_
_entity.id
_entity.type
_entity.pdbx_description
1 polymer ?
#
loop_
_entity_poly.entity_id
_entity_poly.type
_entity_poly.pdbx_seq_one_letter_code
_entity_poly.pdbx_strand_id
1 'polypeptide(L)'
;MAVRSELCTSEQVLLCSCTAASDIRIQPSSFRRLDPEARKRFTAKVYSNTLAAPDVSLLRLRLPAGKRAKFEAGQYLLIHLDDGESRSYSMANPPHESDGVTLHIRHVPGGRFSTIVQQLKSGDTLDIELPFGSIALKPDDTRPLICVAGGTGFAPIKSVLDDLA
;
A
#
# COMPACT_ATOMS: atom_id res chain seq x y z
N MET A 1 9.16 23.70 17.08
CA MET A 1 8.93 24.41 15.81
C MET A 1 8.39 23.40 14.82
N ALA A 2 7.09 23.43 14.51
CA ALA A 2 6.48 22.44 13.60
C ALA A 2 6.97 22.71 12.17
N VAL A 3 7.40 21.67 11.47
CA VAL A 3 7.76 21.73 10.05
C VAL A 3 6.49 22.12 9.28
N ARG A 4 6.44 23.36 8.79
CA ARG A 4 5.31 23.83 7.96
C ARG A 4 5.43 23.15 6.59
N SER A 5 4.52 22.22 6.31
CA SER A 5 4.32 21.70 4.96
C SER A 5 3.44 22.66 4.17
N GLU A 6 3.78 22.93 2.91
CA GLU A 6 2.94 23.72 1.97
C GLU A 6 1.55 23.10 1.76
N LEU A 7 1.36 21.83 2.15
CA LEU A 7 0.09 21.11 2.11
C LEU A 7 -0.82 21.42 3.32
N CYS A 8 -0.32 22.09 4.35
CA CYS A 8 -1.06 22.39 5.57
C CYS A 8 -1.49 23.86 5.57
N THR A 9 -2.77 24.09 5.89
CA THR A 9 -3.22 25.43 6.33
C THR A 9 -2.55 25.82 7.65
N SER A 10 -2.71 27.08 8.07
CA SER A 10 -2.12 27.59 9.32
C SER A 10 -2.52 26.82 10.59
N GLU A 11 -3.60 26.03 10.54
CA GLU A 11 -4.13 25.25 11.67
C GLU A 11 -3.95 23.73 11.50
N GLN A 12 -3.27 23.27 10.45
CA GLN A 12 -3.03 21.85 10.19
C GLN A 12 -1.58 21.46 10.47
N VAL A 13 -1.39 20.20 10.86
CA VAL A 13 -0.08 19.60 11.07
C VAL A 13 -0.04 18.18 10.49
N LEU A 14 1.12 17.78 9.95
CA LEU A 14 1.38 16.39 9.57
C LEU A 14 1.95 15.65 10.78
N LEU A 15 1.13 14.83 11.44
CA LEU A 15 1.53 14.08 12.64
C LEU A 15 2.71 13.13 12.40
N CYS A 16 2.91 12.66 11.18
CA CYS A 16 4.06 11.83 10.81
C CYS A 16 5.39 12.60 10.69
N SER A 17 5.37 13.93 10.77
CA SER A 17 6.55 14.78 10.63
C SER A 17 6.79 15.67 11.87
N CYS A 18 5.98 15.51 12.91
CA CYS A 18 6.02 16.35 14.10
C CYS A 18 6.02 15.50 15.37
N THR A 19 6.87 15.89 16.33
CA THR A 19 6.88 15.31 17.68
C THR A 19 6.38 16.36 18.67
N ALA A 20 5.52 15.95 19.61
CA ALA A 20 5.03 16.85 20.64
C ALA A 20 6.19 17.28 21.57
N ALA A 21 6.34 18.58 21.78
CA ALA A 21 7.36 19.14 22.67
C ALA A 21 6.84 19.40 24.10
N SER A 22 5.53 19.35 24.28
CA SER A 22 4.80 19.49 25.55
C SER A 22 3.40 18.89 25.35
N ASP A 23 2.55 18.96 26.36
CA ASP A 23 1.15 18.52 26.25
C ASP A 23 0.41 19.31 25.18
N ILE A 24 -0.26 18.59 24.27
CA ILE A 24 -1.04 19.18 23.17
C ILE A 24 -2.43 18.56 23.12
N ARG A 25 -3.38 19.31 22.54
CA ARG A 25 -4.67 18.78 22.11
C ARG A 25 -4.68 18.68 20.59
N ILE A 26 -5.14 17.55 20.08
CA ILE A 26 -5.31 17.33 18.63
C ILE A 26 -6.80 17.19 18.31
N GLN A 27 -7.21 17.73 17.17
CA GLN A 27 -8.58 17.64 16.67
C GLN A 27 -8.54 17.01 15.28
N PRO A 28 -8.53 15.66 15.18
CA PRO A 28 -8.55 15.00 13.88
C PRO A 28 -9.89 15.26 13.18
N SER A 29 -9.85 15.55 11.87
CA SER A 29 -11.04 15.77 11.05
C SER A 29 -11.92 14.53 10.92
N SER A 30 -11.32 13.35 11.08
CA SER A 30 -12.02 12.07 11.21
C SER A 30 -11.18 11.13 12.06
N PHE A 31 -11.85 10.24 12.79
CA PHE A 31 -11.19 9.19 13.57
C PHE A 31 -11.87 7.86 13.26
N ARG A 32 -11.08 6.89 12.80
CA ARG A 32 -11.52 5.50 12.65
C ARG A 32 -10.67 4.66 13.59
N ARG A 33 -11.34 3.90 14.47
CA ARG A 33 -10.65 2.90 15.28
C ARG A 33 -10.18 1.80 14.34
N LEU A 34 -8.86 1.68 14.19
CA LEU A 34 -8.26 0.54 13.51
C LEU A 34 -8.25 -0.64 14.49
N ASP A 35 -8.66 -1.81 14.02
CA ASP A 35 -8.45 -3.06 14.75
C ASP A 35 -6.93 -3.30 14.86
N PRO A 36 -6.35 -3.35 16.08
CA PRO A 36 -4.92 -3.57 16.27
C PRO A 36 -4.43 -4.88 15.64
N GLU A 37 -5.29 -5.89 15.52
CA GLU A 37 -4.94 -7.19 14.92
C GLU A 37 -5.12 -7.24 13.40
N ALA A 38 -5.66 -6.18 12.79
CA ALA A 38 -5.84 -6.12 11.34
C ALA A 38 -4.50 -6.14 10.61
N ARG A 39 -3.46 -5.53 11.20
CA ARG A 39 -2.12 -5.49 10.62
C ARG A 39 -1.35 -6.75 10.92
N LYS A 40 -0.84 -7.38 9.87
CA LYS A 40 -0.05 -8.62 9.98
C LYS A 40 1.17 -8.53 9.09
N ARG A 41 2.27 -9.06 9.62
CA ARG A 41 3.50 -9.28 8.88
C ARG A 41 3.52 -10.71 8.36
N PHE A 42 3.92 -10.88 7.11
CA PHE A 42 4.08 -12.17 6.46
C PHE A 42 5.41 -12.23 5.73
N THR A 43 6.05 -13.38 5.74
CA THR A 43 7.07 -13.73 4.76
C THR A 43 6.35 -14.33 3.55
N ALA A 44 6.12 -13.49 2.54
CA ALA A 44 5.42 -13.87 1.32
C ALA A 44 6.39 -14.40 0.26
N LYS A 45 5.95 -15.36 -0.54
CA LYS A 45 6.76 -15.93 -1.63
C LYS A 45 6.40 -15.26 -2.95
N VAL A 46 7.41 -14.91 -3.74
CA VAL A 46 7.24 -14.52 -5.13
C VAL A 46 6.68 -15.71 -5.90
N TYR A 47 5.49 -15.52 -6.47
CA TYR A 47 4.84 -16.51 -7.34
C TYR A 47 5.19 -16.25 -8.80
N SER A 48 5.15 -14.98 -9.20
CA SER A 48 5.54 -14.57 -10.55
C SER A 48 5.97 -13.12 -10.56
N ASN A 49 6.86 -12.79 -11.49
CA ASN A 49 7.31 -11.43 -11.74
C ASN A 49 7.43 -11.26 -13.26
N THR A 50 6.56 -10.44 -13.84
CA THR A 50 6.48 -10.24 -15.29
C THR A 50 6.47 -8.75 -15.60
N LEU A 51 7.00 -8.35 -16.75
CA LEU A 51 6.89 -6.95 -17.19
C LEU A 51 5.50 -6.69 -17.75
N ALA A 52 4.78 -5.72 -17.16
CA ALA A 52 3.54 -5.19 -17.71
C ALA A 52 3.81 -3.99 -18.65
N ALA A 53 4.94 -3.31 -18.46
CA ALA A 53 5.48 -2.27 -19.33
C ALA A 53 7.02 -2.29 -19.22
N PRO A 54 7.77 -1.57 -20.08
CA PRO A 54 9.24 -1.59 -20.06
C PRO A 54 9.87 -1.26 -18.71
N ASP A 55 9.22 -0.40 -17.92
CA ASP A 55 9.66 0.04 -16.58
C ASP A 55 8.73 -0.43 -15.46
N VAL A 56 7.82 -1.39 -15.69
CA VAL A 56 6.84 -1.82 -14.68
C VAL A 56 6.80 -3.34 -14.55
N SER A 57 7.16 -3.81 -13.35
CA SER A 57 6.95 -5.19 -12.93
C SER A 57 5.56 -5.40 -12.32
N LEU A 58 4.87 -6.44 -12.77
CA LEU A 58 3.72 -7.03 -12.13
C LEU A 58 4.24 -8.17 -11.23
N LEU A 59 4.35 -7.89 -9.94
CA LEU A 59 4.86 -8.81 -8.94
C LEU A 59 3.68 -9.45 -8.20
N ARG A 60 3.53 -10.77 -8.31
CA ARG A 60 2.53 -11.55 -7.56
C ARG A 60 3.20 -12.27 -6.41
N LEU A 61 2.68 -12.05 -5.22
CA LEU A 61 3.13 -12.69 -3.99
C LEU A 61 2.06 -13.63 -3.47
N ARG A 62 2.47 -14.75 -2.89
CA ARG A 62 1.62 -15.70 -2.17
C ARG A 62 1.94 -15.65 -0.69
N LEU A 63 0.91 -15.64 0.12
CA LEU A 63 1.07 -15.73 1.58
C LEU A 63 1.43 -17.16 1.99
N PRO A 64 1.94 -17.37 3.22
CA PRO A 64 2.11 -18.72 3.76
C PRO A 64 0.82 -19.53 3.70
N ALA A 65 0.93 -20.84 3.51
CA ALA A 65 -0.21 -21.74 3.34
C ALA A 65 -1.25 -21.58 4.46
N GLY A 66 -2.53 -21.48 4.07
CA GLY A 66 -3.65 -21.30 5.00
C GLY A 66 -3.79 -19.88 5.58
N LYS A 67 -2.90 -18.95 5.23
CA LYS A 67 -3.04 -17.53 5.59
C LYS A 67 -3.77 -16.76 4.51
N ARG A 68 -4.54 -15.77 4.93
CA ARG A 68 -5.24 -14.82 4.07
C ARG A 68 -4.98 -13.41 4.56
N ALA A 69 -4.78 -12.49 3.62
CA ALA A 69 -4.71 -11.07 3.90
C ALA A 69 -6.13 -10.50 4.00
N LYS A 70 -6.41 -9.77 5.08
CA LYS A 70 -7.62 -8.94 5.17
C LYS A 70 -7.22 -7.51 4.83
N PHE A 71 -7.78 -6.97 3.76
CA PHE A 71 -7.58 -5.58 3.33
C PHE A 71 -8.84 -5.06 2.62
N GLU A 72 -8.95 -3.76 2.49
CA GLU A 72 -9.97 -3.05 1.69
C GLU A 72 -9.34 -2.66 0.35
N ALA A 73 -10.14 -2.68 -0.74
CA ALA A 73 -9.65 -2.33 -2.06
C ALA A 73 -8.97 -0.94 -2.05
N GLY A 74 -7.87 -0.80 -2.80
CA GLY A 74 -7.08 0.43 -2.85
C GLY A 74 -6.14 0.69 -1.66
N GLN A 75 -6.14 -0.17 -0.62
CA GLN A 75 -5.11 -0.15 0.42
C GLN A 75 -3.73 -0.55 -0.13
N TYR A 76 -2.70 -0.32 0.70
CA TYR A 76 -1.32 -0.66 0.38
C TYR A 76 -0.67 -1.51 1.46
N LEU A 77 0.48 -2.08 1.13
CA LEU A 77 1.35 -2.82 2.03
C LEU A 77 2.72 -2.17 2.12
N LEU A 78 3.46 -2.51 3.17
CA LEU A 78 4.89 -2.23 3.28
C LEU A 78 5.69 -3.47 2.90
N ILE A 79 6.71 -3.30 2.07
CA ILE A 79 7.79 -4.27 1.89
C ILE A 79 8.94 -3.82 2.77
N HIS A 80 9.39 -4.69 3.67
CA HIS A 80 10.53 -4.46 4.55
C HIS A 80 11.82 -4.87 3.81
N LEU A 81 12.84 -4.02 3.88
CA LEU A 81 14.13 -4.20 3.24
C LEU A 81 15.19 -4.59 4.27
N ASP A 82 16.27 -5.21 3.81
CA ASP A 82 17.36 -5.69 4.69
C ASP A 82 18.11 -4.56 5.41
N ASP A 83 18.04 -3.33 4.87
CA ASP A 83 18.63 -2.14 5.46
C ASP A 83 17.77 -1.51 6.58
N GLY A 84 16.65 -2.15 6.94
CA GLY A 84 15.70 -1.70 7.95
C GLY A 84 14.70 -0.65 7.47
N GLU A 85 14.78 -0.20 6.22
CA GLU A 85 13.75 0.66 5.63
C GLU A 85 12.56 -0.16 5.12
N SER A 86 11.46 0.53 4.82
CA SER A 86 10.32 -0.06 4.14
C SER A 86 9.87 0.77 2.95
N ARG A 87 9.14 0.13 2.01
CA ARG A 87 8.55 0.79 0.84
C ARG A 87 7.08 0.43 0.70
N SER A 88 6.27 1.44 0.42
CA SER A 88 4.82 1.29 0.26
C SER A 88 4.45 0.92 -1.17
N TYR A 89 3.61 -0.09 -1.34
CA TYR A 89 3.05 -0.49 -2.63
C TYR A 89 1.56 -0.83 -2.48
N SER A 90 0.72 -0.18 -3.29
CA SER A 90 -0.72 -0.48 -3.34
C SER A 90 -0.96 -1.90 -3.88
N MET A 91 -1.90 -2.61 -3.28
CA MET A 91 -2.40 -3.86 -3.86
C MET A 91 -3.24 -3.55 -5.10
N ALA A 92 -3.06 -4.37 -6.14
CA ALA A 92 -3.74 -4.27 -7.43
C ALA A 92 -4.80 -5.35 -7.66
N ASN A 93 -4.88 -6.34 -6.77
CA ASN A 93 -5.94 -7.35 -6.72
C ASN A 93 -7.07 -6.91 -5.78
N PRO A 94 -8.30 -7.40 -5.97
CA PRO A 94 -9.39 -7.12 -5.07
C PRO A 94 -9.26 -7.94 -3.76
N PRO A 95 -9.84 -7.47 -2.63
CA PRO A 95 -9.83 -8.14 -1.32
C PRO A 95 -10.27 -9.60 -1.29
N HIS A 96 -11.19 -10.00 -2.17
CA HIS A 96 -11.69 -11.37 -2.20
C HIS A 96 -10.63 -12.38 -2.70
N GLU A 97 -9.64 -11.94 -3.48
CA GLU A 97 -8.43 -12.69 -3.83
C GLU A 97 -7.36 -12.59 -2.71
N SER A 98 -7.64 -13.22 -1.57
CA SER A 98 -6.93 -12.96 -0.30
C SER A 98 -5.77 -13.90 0.05
N ASP A 99 -5.45 -14.89 -0.79
CA ASP A 99 -4.33 -15.83 -0.58
C ASP A 99 -2.96 -15.28 -1.05
N GLY A 100 -2.96 -14.04 -1.54
CA GLY A 100 -1.81 -13.34 -2.07
C GLY A 100 -2.08 -11.86 -2.30
N VAL A 101 -1.11 -11.20 -2.92
CA VAL A 101 -1.21 -9.81 -3.35
C VAL A 101 -0.54 -9.63 -4.70
N THR A 102 -1.08 -8.74 -5.53
CA THR A 102 -0.47 -8.32 -6.79
C THR A 102 -0.04 -6.87 -6.67
N LEU A 103 1.19 -6.56 -7.05
CA LEU A 103 1.78 -5.22 -6.98
C LEU A 103 2.23 -4.77 -8.38
N HIS A 104 2.02 -3.50 -8.69
CA HIS A 104 2.60 -2.85 -9.87
C HIS A 104 3.76 -1.97 -9.41
N ILE A 105 4.99 -2.34 -9.79
CA ILE A 105 6.20 -1.70 -9.30
C ILE A 105 6.93 -1.04 -10.47
N ARG A 106 6.99 0.30 -10.44
CA ARG A 106 7.79 1.08 -11.37
C ARG A 106 9.27 0.96 -11.01
N HIS A 107 10.11 0.80 -12.02
CA HIS A 107 11.55 0.78 -11.90
C HIS A 107 12.09 2.20 -11.83
N VAL A 108 12.34 2.69 -10.61
CA VAL A 108 12.94 4.00 -10.38
C VAL A 108 14.47 3.84 -10.35
N PRO A 109 15.23 4.55 -11.22
CA PRO A 109 16.69 4.55 -11.17
C PRO A 109 17.21 4.94 -9.78
N GLY A 110 18.13 4.15 -9.23
CA GLY A 110 18.67 4.37 -7.87
C GLY A 110 17.71 4.06 -6.72
N GLY A 111 16.47 3.63 -7.00
CA GLY A 111 15.53 3.24 -5.95
C GLY A 111 15.91 1.92 -5.30
N ARG A 112 15.94 1.87 -3.97
CA ARG A 112 16.46 0.72 -3.19
C ARG A 112 15.78 -0.61 -3.51
N PHE A 113 14.44 -0.63 -3.56
CA PHE A 113 13.69 -1.85 -3.89
C PHE A 113 13.55 -2.05 -5.40
N SER A 114 13.36 -0.97 -6.16
CA SER A 114 13.14 -1.07 -7.61
C SER A 114 14.32 -1.67 -8.37
N THR A 115 15.55 -1.53 -7.87
CA THR A 115 16.76 -2.14 -8.46
C THR A 115 16.79 -3.66 -8.31
N ILE A 116 16.25 -4.20 -7.22
CA ILE A 116 16.22 -5.66 -6.98
C ILE A 116 14.98 -6.32 -7.57
N VAL A 117 13.90 -5.56 -7.80
CA VAL A 117 12.62 -6.12 -8.28
C VAL A 117 12.76 -6.89 -9.58
N GLN A 118 13.59 -6.46 -10.53
CA GLN A 118 13.80 -7.19 -11.78
C GLN A 118 14.50 -8.54 -11.58
N GLN A 119 15.23 -8.69 -10.48
CA GLN A 119 16.00 -9.88 -10.16
C GLN A 119 15.18 -10.92 -9.40
N LEU A 120 14.03 -10.53 -8.83
CA LEU A 120 13.14 -11.43 -8.10
C LEU A 120 12.55 -12.51 -9.00
N LYS A 121 12.71 -13.76 -8.58
CA LYS A 121 12.24 -14.98 -9.25
C LYS A 121 11.22 -15.71 -8.39
N SER A 122 10.46 -16.60 -9.04
CA SER A 122 9.55 -17.49 -8.32
C SER A 122 10.29 -18.27 -7.23
N GLY A 123 9.74 -18.28 -6.02
CA GLY A 123 10.32 -18.92 -4.85
C GLY A 123 11.05 -17.98 -3.90
N ASP A 124 11.51 -16.82 -4.37
CA ASP A 124 12.11 -15.79 -3.52
C ASP A 124 11.11 -15.31 -2.46
N THR A 125 11.61 -14.79 -1.34
CA THR A 125 10.77 -14.34 -0.23
C THR A 125 10.90 -12.85 0.00
N LEU A 126 9.79 -12.22 0.36
CA LEU A 126 9.73 -10.83 0.79
C LEU A 126 8.97 -10.73 2.10
N ASP A 127 9.49 -9.94 3.03
CA ASP A 127 8.77 -9.59 4.25
C ASP A 127 7.82 -8.42 3.95
N ILE A 128 6.53 -8.67 4.15
CA ILE A 128 5.48 -7.70 3.90
C ILE A 128 4.64 -7.45 5.14
N GLU A 129 4.09 -6.25 5.28
CA GLU A 129 3.16 -5.89 6.33
C GLU A 129 1.94 -5.17 5.74
N LEU A 130 0.75 -5.62 6.11
CA LEU A 130 -0.51 -5.09 5.58
C LEU A 130 -1.67 -5.31 6.55
N PRO A 131 -2.77 -4.53 6.43
CA PRO A 131 -2.95 -3.43 5.49
C PRO A 131 -2.60 -2.06 6.04
N PHE A 132 -2.27 -1.14 5.13
CA PHE A 132 -2.08 0.28 5.37
C PHE A 132 -2.94 1.13 4.42
N GLY A 133 -3.12 2.39 4.79
CA GLY A 133 -3.97 3.33 4.06
C GLY A 133 -5.43 3.27 4.51
N SER A 134 -6.18 4.30 4.13
CA SER A 134 -7.62 4.40 4.35
C SER A 134 -8.25 4.76 3.02
N ILE A 135 -9.35 4.09 2.67
CA ILE A 135 -10.12 4.41 1.47
C ILE A 135 -11.42 5.11 1.84
N ALA A 136 -11.83 6.07 1.02
CA ALA A 136 -13.04 6.87 1.23
C ALA A 136 -14.28 6.30 0.52
N LEU A 137 -14.11 5.25 -0.28
CA LEU A 137 -15.21 4.63 -1.01
C LEU A 137 -16.08 3.83 -0.02
N LYS A 138 -17.37 4.16 0.04
CA LYS A 138 -18.33 3.45 0.89
C LYS A 138 -19.05 2.40 0.04
N PRO A 139 -19.26 1.16 0.54
CA PRO A 139 -19.92 0.10 -0.21
C PRO A 139 -21.30 0.48 -0.76
N ASP A 140 -22.04 1.32 -0.02
CA ASP A 140 -23.41 1.72 -0.36
C ASP A 140 -23.48 3.02 -1.20
N ASP A 141 -22.33 3.54 -1.65
CA ASP A 141 -22.29 4.78 -2.43
C ASP A 141 -22.61 4.51 -3.91
N THR A 142 -23.81 4.90 -4.33
CA THR A 142 -24.30 4.67 -5.70
C THR A 142 -23.98 5.80 -6.67
N ARG A 143 -23.20 6.80 -6.26
CA ARG A 143 -22.84 7.93 -7.13
C ARG A 143 -21.85 7.47 -8.21
N PRO A 144 -21.86 8.10 -9.42
CA PRO A 144 -20.90 7.77 -10.46
C PRO A 144 -19.45 7.91 -9.98
N LEU A 145 -18.62 6.89 -10.25
CA LEU A 145 -17.21 6.87 -9.91
C LEU A 145 -16.38 7.39 -11.09
N ILE A 146 -15.51 8.38 -10.84
CA ILE A 146 -14.51 8.86 -11.80
C ILE A 146 -13.13 8.45 -11.28
N CYS A 147 -12.44 7.59 -12.03
CA CYS A 147 -11.11 7.09 -11.71
C CYS A 147 -10.05 7.78 -12.58
N VAL A 148 -9.03 8.39 -11.96
CA VAL A 148 -7.89 9.01 -12.65
C VAL A 148 -6.59 8.39 -12.12
N ALA A 149 -5.87 7.68 -12.97
CA ALA A 149 -4.57 7.09 -12.64
C ALA A 149 -3.48 7.54 -13.61
N GLY A 150 -2.26 7.64 -13.09
CA GLY A 150 -1.04 7.80 -13.89
C GLY A 150 0.01 6.77 -13.49
N GLY A 151 0.62 6.10 -14.48
CA GLY A 151 1.64 5.07 -14.25
C GLY A 151 1.17 3.96 -13.31
N THR A 152 2.00 3.60 -12.33
CA THR A 152 1.65 2.58 -11.33
C THR A 152 0.60 3.03 -10.31
N GLY A 153 0.17 4.30 -10.35
CA GLY A 153 -1.04 4.76 -9.64
C GLY A 153 -2.31 4.04 -10.11
N PHE A 154 -2.26 3.26 -11.20
CA PHE A 154 -3.33 2.37 -11.62
C PHE A 154 -3.56 1.19 -10.65
N ALA A 155 -2.56 0.72 -9.90
CA ALA A 155 -2.70 -0.42 -8.98
C ALA A 155 -3.91 -0.30 -8.02
N PRO A 156 -4.03 0.75 -7.18
CA PRO A 156 -5.16 0.87 -6.27
C PRO A 156 -6.50 1.04 -7.01
N ILE A 157 -6.51 1.69 -8.17
CA ILE A 157 -7.72 1.83 -8.99
C ILE A 157 -8.19 0.48 -9.52
N LYS A 158 -7.27 -0.34 -10.01
CA LYS A 158 -7.58 -1.70 -10.47
C LYS A 158 -8.18 -2.54 -9.34
N SER A 159 -7.60 -2.48 -8.14
CA SER A 159 -8.13 -3.17 -6.96
C SER A 159 -9.58 -2.76 -6.67
N VAL A 160 -9.91 -1.47 -6.76
CA VAL A 160 -11.28 -0.97 -6.57
C VAL A 160 -12.22 -1.43 -7.69
N LEU A 161 -11.80 -1.31 -8.96
CA LEU A 161 -12.63 -1.70 -10.10
C LEU A 161 -12.96 -3.20 -10.09
N ASP A 162 -11.98 -4.04 -9.74
CA ASP A 162 -12.16 -5.49 -9.67
C ASP A 162 -13.01 -5.92 -8.46
N ASP A 163 -13.04 -5.13 -7.38
CA ASP A 163 -13.87 -5.41 -6.20
C ASP A 163 -15.34 -5.01 -6.41
N LEU A 164 -15.60 -4.07 -7.32
CA LEU A 164 -16.94 -3.65 -7.72
C LEU A 164 -17.57 -4.52 -8.82
N ALA A 165 -16.78 -5.36 -9.48
CA ALA A 165 -17.18 -6.21 -10.60
C ALA A 165 -17.78 -7.54 -10.14
#